data_AF-A0A1F9KX54-F1
#
_entry.id   AF-A0A1F9KX54-F1
#
_cell.length_a   1.000
_cell.length_b   1.000
_cell.length_c   1.000
_cell.angle_alpha   90.00
_cell.angle_beta   90.00
_cell.angle_gamma   90.00
#
_symmetry.space_group_name_H-M   'P 1'
#
loop_
_entity.id
_entity.type
_entity.pdbx_description
1 polymer ?
#
loop_
_entity_poly.entity_id
_entity_poly.type
_entity_poly.pdbx_seq_one_letter_code
_entity_poly.pdbx_strand_id
1 'polypeptide(L)'
;MSAHLDKELPPGKQAGLEAHLNHCEACAAKFRASREMQRLLAETERFAAPAGFSRRVMARLDPVPSARPFFTPLWLRFAEVAVVLLAIGSGLLFGRLLSLPAGQAGLESASAGLSLDLFAPAPAGSLGGVYLAMLEDGHAQ
;
A
#
# COMPACT_ATOMS: atom_id res chain seq x y z
N MET A 1 -22.88 -23.14 2.57
CA MET A 1 -24.18 -23.35 3.24
C MET A 1 -24.43 -22.31 4.31
N SER A 2 -23.58 -22.14 5.35
CA SER A 2 -23.75 -21.09 6.38
C SER A 2 -23.87 -19.69 5.77
N ALA A 3 -22.92 -19.27 4.93
CA ALA A 3 -22.95 -17.98 4.25
C ALA A 3 -24.26 -17.71 3.45
N HIS A 4 -24.96 -18.76 2.99
CA HIS A 4 -26.26 -18.58 2.34
C HIS A 4 -27.39 -18.33 3.37
N LEU A 5 -27.38 -19.03 4.51
CA LEU A 5 -28.29 -18.81 5.63
C LEU A 5 -28.09 -17.43 6.27
N ASP A 6 -26.86 -16.94 6.27
CA ASP A 6 -26.45 -15.64 6.84
C ASP A 6 -26.60 -14.48 5.83
N LYS A 7 -27.07 -14.75 4.60
CA LYS A 7 -27.20 -13.79 3.48
C LYS A 7 -25.89 -13.14 3.02
N GLU A 8 -24.77 -13.80 3.25
CA GLU A 8 -23.42 -13.36 2.85
C GLU A 8 -22.95 -13.99 1.52
N LEU A 9 -23.75 -14.88 0.92
CA LEU A 9 -23.38 -15.53 -0.33
C LEU A 9 -23.65 -14.61 -1.54
N PRO A 10 -22.61 -14.25 -2.34
CA PRO A 10 -22.78 -13.42 -3.53
C PRO A 10 -23.73 -14.07 -4.55
N PRO A 11 -24.49 -13.28 -5.32
CA PRO A 11 -25.52 -13.79 -6.24
C PRO A 11 -24.97 -14.82 -7.24
N GLY A 12 -23.75 -14.62 -7.74
CA GLY A 12 -23.10 -15.55 -8.68
C GLY A 12 -22.79 -16.95 -8.12
N LYS A 13 -22.84 -17.13 -6.79
CA LYS A 13 -22.61 -18.43 -6.14
C LYS A 13 -23.89 -19.09 -5.63
N GLN A 14 -25.03 -18.40 -5.67
CA GLN A 14 -26.31 -18.93 -5.18
C GLN A 14 -26.84 -20.04 -6.10
N ALA A 15 -26.86 -19.81 -7.42
CA ALA A 15 -27.32 -20.80 -8.38
C ALA A 15 -26.50 -22.11 -8.33
N GLY A 16 -25.18 -22.03 -8.13
CA GLY A 16 -24.32 -23.21 -7.98
C GLY A 16 -24.61 -23.99 -6.71
N LEU A 17 -24.91 -23.31 -5.61
CA LEU A 17 -25.30 -23.94 -4.35
C LEU A 17 -26.67 -24.63 -4.48
N GLU A 18 -27.65 -23.97 -5.08
CA GLU A 18 -28.99 -24.54 -5.32
C GLU A 18 -28.91 -25.78 -6.22
N ALA A 19 -28.14 -25.70 -7.31
CA ALA A 19 -27.89 -26.84 -8.18
C ALA A 19 -27.29 -28.03 -7.40
N HIS A 20 -26.32 -27.77 -6.52
CA HIS A 20 -25.72 -28.82 -5.70
C HIS A 20 -26.71 -29.43 -4.69
N LEU A 21 -27.55 -28.62 -4.06
CA LEU A 21 -28.58 -29.10 -3.12
C LEU A 21 -29.65 -29.96 -3.81
N ASN A 22 -29.94 -29.70 -5.09
CA ASN A 22 -30.87 -30.51 -5.87
C ASN A 22 -30.30 -31.89 -6.25
N HIS A 23 -28.98 -32.03 -6.36
CA HIS A 23 -28.33 -33.28 -6.78
C HIS A 23 -27.74 -34.11 -5.63
N CYS A 24 -27.56 -33.53 -4.44
CA CYS A 24 -26.96 -34.21 -3.29
C CYS A 24 -27.89 -34.20 -2.08
N GLU A 25 -28.58 -35.32 -1.84
CA GLU A 25 -29.52 -35.46 -0.72
C GLU A 25 -28.85 -35.29 0.65
N ALA A 26 -27.62 -35.76 0.83
CA ALA A 26 -26.88 -35.61 2.09
C ALA A 26 -26.63 -34.14 2.42
N CYS A 27 -26.30 -33.33 1.41
CA CYS A 27 -26.12 -31.89 1.56
C CYS A 27 -27.46 -31.18 1.78
N ALA A 28 -28.52 -31.60 1.08
CA ALA A 28 -29.87 -31.06 1.27
C ALA A 28 -30.40 -31.32 2.69
N ALA A 29 -30.18 -32.53 3.23
CA ALA A 29 -30.57 -32.89 4.59
C ALA A 29 -29.86 -32.02 5.64
N LYS A 30 -28.54 -31.84 5.50
CA LYS A 30 -27.76 -30.95 6.38
C LYS A 30 -28.26 -29.51 6.30
N PHE A 31 -28.53 -29.01 5.09
CA PHE A 31 -29.05 -27.65 4.90
C PHE A 31 -30.42 -27.45 5.56
N ARG A 32 -31.33 -28.42 5.43
CA ARG A 32 -32.64 -28.39 6.10
C ARG A 32 -32.50 -28.37 7.62
N ALA A 33 -31.62 -29.20 8.19
CA ALA A 33 -31.37 -29.22 9.63
C ALA A 33 -30.84 -27.88 10.14
N SER A 34 -29.87 -27.27 9.44
CA SER A 34 -29.34 -25.94 9.80
C SER A 34 -30.40 -24.84 9.69
N ARG A 35 -31.25 -24.89 8.66
CA ARG A 35 -32.35 -23.93 8.48
C ARG A 35 -33.40 -24.06 9.58
N GLU A 36 -33.71 -25.28 10.01
CA GLU A 36 -34.65 -25.51 11.10
C GLU A 36 -34.11 -24.99 12.44
N MET A 37 -32.83 -25.21 12.72
CA MET A 37 -32.19 -24.61 13.90
C MET A 37 -32.27 -23.07 13.86
N GLN A 38 -31.96 -22.45 12.71
CA GLN A 38 -32.08 -20.99 12.55
C GLN A 38 -33.52 -20.50 12.80
N ARG A 39 -34.53 -21.26 12.34
CA ARG A 39 -35.95 -20.95 12.57
C ARG A 39 -36.30 -20.98 14.05
N LEU A 40 -35.92 -22.03 14.78
CA LEU A 40 -36.16 -22.15 16.21
C LEU A 40 -35.51 -21.02 17.01
N LEU A 41 -34.29 -20.64 16.65
CA LEU A 41 -33.61 -19.49 17.28
C LEU A 41 -34.30 -18.17 16.96
N ALA A 42 -34.84 -18.01 15.76
CA ALA A 42 -35.57 -16.80 15.36
C ALA A 42 -36.95 -16.67 16.03
N GLU A 43 -37.59 -17.80 16.34
CA GLU A 43 -38.87 -17.88 17.05
C GLU A 43 -38.71 -17.71 18.58
N THR A 44 -37.49 -17.79 19.11
CA THR A 44 -37.22 -17.62 20.54
C THR A 44 -37.50 -16.18 20.98
N GLU A 45 -38.01 -16.03 22.21
CA GLU A 45 -38.34 -14.74 22.80
C GLU A 45 -37.11 -13.81 22.84
N ARG A 46 -37.31 -12.58 22.36
CA ARG A 46 -36.26 -11.56 22.42
C ARG A 46 -36.30 -10.88 23.78
N PHE A 47 -35.21 -10.99 24.52
CA PHE A 47 -35.06 -10.26 25.78
C PHE A 47 -34.94 -8.76 25.52
N ALA A 48 -35.81 -7.97 26.17
CA ALA A 48 -35.69 -6.53 26.16
C ALA A 48 -34.44 -6.09 26.94
N ALA A 49 -33.74 -5.08 26.42
CA ALA A 49 -32.59 -4.52 27.12
C ALA A 49 -33.04 -3.89 28.46
N PRO A 50 -32.30 -4.08 29.56
CA PRO A 50 -32.63 -3.47 30.85
C PRO A 50 -32.69 -1.94 30.76
N ALA A 51 -33.52 -1.33 31.61
CA ALA A 51 -33.65 0.12 31.67
C ALA A 51 -32.27 0.80 31.79
N GLY A 52 -32.06 1.83 30.96
CA GLY A 52 -30.82 2.61 30.92
C GLY A 52 -29.60 1.91 30.29
N PHE A 53 -29.75 0.71 29.70
CA PHE A 53 -28.65 0.03 28.99
C PHE A 53 -28.02 0.92 27.93
N SER A 54 -28.82 1.48 27.01
CA SER A 54 -28.32 2.36 25.94
C SER A 54 -27.60 3.58 26.50
N ARG A 55 -28.08 4.17 27.60
CA ARG A 55 -27.42 5.30 28.25
C ARG A 55 -26.05 4.91 28.80
N ARG A 56 -25.94 3.76 29.47
CA ARG A 56 -24.65 3.24 29.98
C ARG A 56 -23.67 2.91 28.87
N VAL A 57 -24.14 2.37 27.75
CA VAL A 57 -23.31 2.10 26.58
C VAL A 57 -22.80 3.40 25.98
N MET A 58 -23.69 4.35 25.68
CA MET A 58 -23.30 5.63 25.09
C MET A 58 -22.34 6.44 25.98
N ALA A 59 -22.46 6.34 27.29
CA ALA A 59 -21.55 7.00 28.23
C ALA A 59 -20.13 6.38 28.28
N ARG A 60 -19.95 5.15 27.77
CA ARG A 60 -18.66 4.43 27.74
C ARG A 60 -17.99 4.45 26.38
N LEU A 61 -18.70 4.86 25.33
CA LEU A 61 -18.09 5.00 24.02
C LEU A 61 -17.21 6.24 24.02
N ASP A 62 -15.96 6.07 23.62
CA ASP A 62 -15.12 7.22 23.32
C ASP A 62 -15.77 8.03 22.18
N PRO A 63 -15.73 9.37 22.25
CA PRO A 63 -16.21 10.19 21.16
C PRO A 63 -15.37 9.85 19.92
N VAL A 64 -15.98 9.15 18.97
CA VAL A 64 -15.40 9.02 17.62
C VAL A 64 -15.30 10.44 17.08
N PRO A 65 -14.11 10.94 16.70
CA PRO A 65 -13.98 12.27 16.14
C PRO A 65 -14.91 12.36 14.93
N SER A 66 -16.02 13.08 15.11
CA SER A 66 -17.04 13.25 14.09
C SER A 66 -16.41 14.03 12.95
N ALA A 67 -16.22 13.37 11.81
CA ALA A 67 -15.88 13.89 10.50
C ALA A 67 -14.78 14.97 10.46
N ARG A 68 -13.75 14.73 9.64
CA ARG A 68 -12.81 15.76 9.17
C ARG A 68 -13.55 17.08 8.96
N PRO A 69 -13.05 18.22 9.50
CA PRO A 69 -13.81 19.46 9.53
C PRO A 69 -14.28 19.77 8.11
N PHE A 70 -15.61 19.80 7.94
CA PHE A 70 -16.27 20.11 6.67
C PHE A 70 -15.81 21.46 6.09
N PHE A 71 -15.27 22.30 6.96
CA PHE A 71 -14.71 23.62 6.67
C PHE A 71 -13.17 23.65 6.59
N THR A 72 -12.46 22.58 6.22
CA THR A 72 -11.08 22.80 5.73
C THR A 72 -11.17 23.73 4.52
N PRO A 73 -10.68 24.98 4.59
CA PRO A 73 -10.86 25.92 3.50
C PRO A 73 -10.13 25.39 2.27
N LEU A 74 -10.72 25.56 1.09
CA LEU A 74 -10.20 24.99 -0.16
C LEU A 74 -8.75 25.42 -0.42
N TRP A 75 -8.35 26.62 0.01
CA TRP A 75 -6.97 27.10 -0.04
C TRP A 75 -5.97 26.27 0.77
N LEU A 76 -6.37 25.66 1.90
CA LEU A 76 -5.49 24.76 2.66
C LEU A 76 -5.24 23.42 1.93
N ARG A 77 -6.09 23.04 0.96
CA ARG A 77 -5.84 21.89 0.08
C ARG A 77 -4.75 22.20 -0.96
N PHE A 78 -4.59 23.46 -1.33
CA PHE A 78 -3.58 23.91 -2.29
C PHE A 78 -2.28 24.37 -1.64
N ALA A 79 -2.23 24.47 -0.31
CA ALA A 79 -1.03 24.86 0.43
C ALA A 79 0.17 23.94 0.12
N GLU A 80 -0.06 22.63 0.00
CA GLU A 80 0.99 21.66 -0.35
C GLU A 80 1.55 21.90 -1.76
N VAL A 81 0.66 22.09 -2.74
CA VAL A 81 1.04 22.37 -4.13
C VAL A 81 1.76 23.72 -4.24
N ALA A 82 1.32 24.72 -3.49
CA ALA A 82 1.96 26.04 -3.46
C ALA A 82 3.39 25.95 -2.91
N VAL A 83 3.64 25.16 -1.86
CA VAL A 83 4.99 24.95 -1.32
C VAL A 83 5.91 24.29 -2.36
N VAL A 84 5.42 23.25 -3.07
CA VAL A 84 6.19 22.58 -4.12
C VAL A 84 6.49 23.53 -5.29
N LEU A 85 5.49 24.28 -5.76
CA LEU A 85 5.67 25.27 -6.84
C LEU A 85 6.64 26.39 -6.44
N LEU A 86 6.59 26.86 -5.19
CA LEU A 86 7.54 27.84 -4.68
C LEU A 86 8.97 27.27 -4.63
N ALA A 87 9.16 26.02 -4.20
CA ALA A 87 10.47 25.38 -4.19
C ALA A 87 11.05 25.21 -5.60
N ILE A 88 10.23 24.76 -6.56
CA ILE A 88 10.61 24.62 -7.97
C ILE A 88 10.92 26.01 -8.58
N GLY A 89 10.04 26.98 -8.34
CA GLY A 89 10.20 28.35 -8.83
C GLY A 89 11.44 29.02 -8.27
N SER A 90 11.71 28.88 -6.97
CA SER A 90 12.95 29.37 -6.36
C SER A 90 14.17 28.67 -6.95
N GLY A 91 14.13 27.34 -7.13
CA GLY A 91 15.23 26.59 -7.73
C GLY A 91 15.54 27.05 -9.16
N LEU A 92 14.51 27.32 -9.96
CA LEU A 92 14.67 27.86 -11.32
C LEU A 92 15.19 29.29 -11.32
N LEU A 93 14.74 30.14 -10.38
CA LEU A 93 15.18 31.52 -10.25
C LEU A 93 16.65 31.60 -9.81
N PHE A 94 17.02 30.85 -8.77
CA PHE A 94 18.40 30.74 -8.29
C PHE A 94 19.30 30.07 -9.32
N GLY A 95 18.82 29.04 -10.02
CA GLY A 95 19.55 28.40 -11.12
C GLY A 95 19.79 29.33 -12.30
N ARG A 96 18.79 30.13 -12.70
CA ARG A 96 18.95 31.18 -13.73
C ARG A 96 19.90 32.28 -13.27
N LEU A 97 19.87 32.64 -11.99
CA LEU A 97 20.77 33.65 -11.42
C LEU A 97 22.24 33.17 -11.44
N LEU A 98 22.47 31.89 -11.12
CA LEU A 98 23.80 31.26 -11.17
C LEU A 98 24.26 30.97 -12.62
N SER A 99 23.31 30.74 -13.53
CA SER A 99 23.58 30.43 -14.94
C SER A 99 23.57 31.66 -15.86
N LEU A 100 23.39 32.87 -15.33
CA LEU A 100 23.85 34.08 -16.02
C LEU A 100 25.33 33.89 -16.31
N PRO A 101 25.84 34.23 -17.51
CA PRO A 101 27.21 33.95 -17.92
C PRO A 101 28.18 34.88 -17.17
N ALA A 102 28.37 34.61 -15.88
CA ALA A 102 29.46 35.12 -15.08
C ALA A 102 30.62 34.13 -15.22
N GLY A 103 31.41 34.31 -16.27
CA GLY A 103 32.78 33.82 -16.35
C GLY A 103 32.96 32.30 -16.39
N GLN A 104 33.32 31.80 -17.56
CA GLN A 104 33.89 30.46 -17.78
C GLN A 104 35.28 30.35 -17.14
N ALA A 105 35.37 30.39 -15.81
CA ALA A 105 36.60 30.23 -15.06
C ALA A 105 36.33 29.30 -13.88
N GLY A 106 36.25 28.00 -14.14
CA GLY A 106 36.21 27.01 -13.05
C GLY A 106 35.66 25.62 -13.36
N LEU A 107 35.08 25.37 -14.54
CA LEU A 107 34.50 24.04 -14.84
C LEU A 107 35.46 23.04 -15.52
N GLU A 108 36.65 23.43 -15.95
CA GLU A 108 37.66 22.45 -16.43
C GLU A 108 38.26 21.61 -15.30
N SER A 109 38.30 22.12 -14.07
CA SER A 109 38.89 21.38 -12.94
C SER A 109 37.94 20.33 -12.32
N ALA A 110 36.63 20.42 -12.59
CA ALA A 110 35.65 19.49 -12.03
C ALA A 110 35.42 18.25 -12.90
N SER A 111 35.61 18.34 -14.22
CA SER A 111 35.53 17.18 -15.13
C SER A 111 36.79 16.31 -15.09
N ALA A 112 37.95 16.86 -14.70
CA ALA A 112 39.18 16.10 -14.47
C ALA A 112 39.10 15.19 -13.23
N GLY A 113 38.21 15.47 -12.27
CA GLY A 113 38.03 14.66 -11.06
C GLY A 113 37.09 13.45 -11.22
N LEU A 114 36.44 13.31 -12.38
CA LEU A 114 35.48 12.24 -12.67
C LEU A 114 35.96 11.28 -13.78
N SER A 115 37.18 11.46 -14.28
CA SER A 115 37.79 10.49 -15.19
C SER A 115 38.30 9.29 -14.39
N LEU A 116 37.92 8.09 -14.83
CA LEU A 116 38.31 6.79 -14.26
C LEU A 116 39.82 6.47 -14.36
N ASP A 117 40.66 7.44 -14.73
CA ASP A 117 42.12 7.36 -14.76
C ASP A 117 42.79 7.34 -13.37
N LEU A 118 42.03 7.49 -12.27
CA LEU A 118 42.57 7.36 -10.92
C LEU A 118 42.83 5.90 -10.49
N PHE A 119 42.29 4.92 -11.22
CA PHE A 119 42.57 3.51 -10.95
C PHE A 119 43.87 3.13 -11.66
N ALA A 120 45.00 3.29 -10.95
CA ALA A 120 46.26 2.69 -11.37
C ALA A 120 46.07 1.18 -11.59
N PRO A 121 46.74 0.57 -12.59
CA PRO A 121 46.66 -0.87 -12.82
C PRO A 121 46.95 -1.63 -11.53
N ALA A 122 46.20 -2.72 -11.30
CA ALA A 122 46.31 -3.51 -10.08
C ALA A 122 47.79 -3.85 -9.80
N PRO A 123 48.34 -3.52 -8.63
CA PRO A 123 49.75 -3.74 -8.35
C PRO A 123 50.07 -5.25 -8.45
N ALA A 124 51.24 -5.58 -9.01
CA ALA A 124 51.68 -6.96 -9.14
C ALA A 124 51.68 -7.65 -7.77
N GLY A 125 50.99 -8.79 -7.66
CA GLY A 125 50.78 -9.51 -6.39
C GLY A 125 49.47 -9.21 -5.65
N SER A 126 48.60 -8.33 -6.16
CA SER A 126 47.22 -8.19 -5.68
C SER A 126 46.32 -9.32 -6.21
N LEU A 127 45.31 -9.70 -5.42
CA LEU A 127 44.29 -10.69 -5.81
C LEU A 127 43.62 -10.35 -7.15
N GLY A 128 43.42 -9.05 -7.43
CA GLY A 128 42.85 -8.60 -8.70
C GLY A 128 43.79 -8.82 -9.88
N GLY A 129 45.11 -8.68 -9.68
CA GLY A 129 46.12 -8.98 -10.70
C GLY A 129 46.21 -10.49 -10.99
N VAL A 130 46.12 -11.33 -9.95
CA VAL A 130 46.09 -12.80 -10.11
C VAL A 130 44.83 -13.27 -10.84
N TYR A 131 43.67 -12.67 -10.52
CA TYR A 131 42.41 -12.99 -11.21
C TYR A 131 42.46 -12.63 -12.70
N LEU A 132 43.02 -11.48 -13.05
CA LEU A 132 43.20 -11.09 -14.45
C LEU A 132 44.17 -12.03 -15.19
N ALA A 133 45.29 -12.40 -14.58
CA ALA A 133 46.23 -13.36 -15.18
C ALA A 133 45.59 -14.75 -15.41
N MET A 134 44.75 -15.22 -14.48
CA MET A 134 43.99 -16.46 -14.66
C MET A 134 43.00 -16.39 -15.84
N LEU A 135 42.39 -15.23 -16.07
CA LEU A 135 41.46 -15.03 -17.19
C LEU A 135 42.19 -14.98 -18.54
N GLU A 136 43.37 -14.36 -18.61
CA GLU A 136 44.17 -14.30 -19.84
C GLU A 136 44.70 -15.70 -20.25
N ASP A 137 45.19 -16.50 -19.31
CA ASP A 137 45.66 -17.87 -19.60
C ASP A 137 44.51 -18.84 -19.94
N GLY A 138 43.29 -18.56 -19.48
CA GLY A 138 42.10 -19.38 -19.76
C GLY A 138 41.55 -19.25 -21.19
N HIS A 139 42.04 -18.29 -21.98
CA HIS A 139 41.60 -18.04 -23.36
C HIS A 139 42.58 -18.53 -24.44
N ALA A 140 43.60 -19.31 -24.07
CA ALA A 140 44.58 -19.89 -25.00
C ALA A 140 44.54 -21.43 -25.10
N GLN A 141 43.36 -22.05 -24.95
CA GLN A 141 43.10 -23.45 -25.35
C GLN A 141 41.79 -23.56 -26.13
#